data_AF-E2C1D0-F1
#
_entry.id   AF-E2C1D0-F1
#
_cell.length_a   1.000
_cell.length_b   1.000
_cell.length_c   1.000
_cell.angle_alpha   90.00
_cell.angle_beta   90.00
_cell.angle_gamma   90.00
#
_symmetry.space_group_name_H-M   'P 1'
#
loop_
_entity.id
_entity.type
_entity.pdbx_description
1 polymer ?
#
loop_
_entity_poly.entity_id
_entity_poly.type
_entity_poly.pdbx_seq_one_letter_code
_entity_poly.pdbx_strand_id
1 'polypeptide(L)'
;MDLIKDIHQMPNKSEAELTVEEKMRVEHIKMHEKHRGHESMHAEMMLILFVTLAVAQLVLVEWKKRHFKSYQFTTLLGMWIIPFGISLKNYWLRFVFLWLLISCITCLVVRKATEEPVKGTTPRLVYKWFYFIYKLSYALGIAGYVMTLLTFFGVNLVFDVKPHIWMDWGILLLFYGLYFGVLGRDVAEICADSMASHIGYYAPGGMPTRTLEPNVCAVCGNKFLISEYEEGVIENVYKLNCGHVFHEFCIRGWCIVGKKQTCPYCKEKVDLTKMFRNPWQRPHVLYGHLLDWLRWLVAWQPLIMFLVQGIIWALGLE
;
A
#
# COMPACT_ATOMS: atom_id res chain seq x y z
N MET A 1 0.11 53.88 -4.50
CA MET A 1 -1.05 54.80 -4.43
C MET A 1 -1.79 54.87 -5.77
N ASP A 2 -1.23 54.30 -6.85
CA ASP A 2 -1.83 54.30 -8.18
C ASP A 2 -2.87 53.20 -8.43
N LEU A 3 -2.90 52.13 -7.63
CA LEU A 3 -3.90 51.05 -7.79
C LEU A 3 -5.32 51.43 -7.32
N ILE A 4 -5.44 52.45 -6.46
CA ILE A 4 -6.73 52.90 -5.90
C ILE A 4 -7.50 53.76 -6.90
N LYS A 5 -6.80 54.36 -7.87
CA LYS A 5 -7.43 55.17 -8.92
C LYS A 5 -8.26 54.34 -9.91
N ASP A 6 -7.90 53.07 -10.13
CA ASP A 6 -8.65 52.19 -11.04
C ASP A 6 -9.95 51.65 -10.42
N ILE A 7 -10.08 51.66 -9.10
CA ILE A 7 -11.30 51.22 -8.40
C ILE A 7 -12.45 52.22 -8.57
N HIS A 8 -12.14 53.51 -8.82
CA HIS A 8 -13.13 54.56 -9.07
C HIS A 8 -13.55 54.73 -10.53
N GLN A 9 -13.08 53.86 -11.44
CA GLN A 9 -13.47 53.88 -12.86
C GLN A 9 -14.24 52.62 -13.30
N MET A 10 -14.93 51.94 -12.39
CA MET A 10 -16.00 51.04 -12.82
C MET A 10 -17.32 51.81 -12.79
N PRO A 11 -17.90 52.13 -13.97
CA PRO A 11 -19.27 52.63 -14.00
C PRO A 11 -20.16 51.56 -13.39
N ASN A 12 -21.29 52.00 -12.83
CA ASN A 12 -22.29 51.20 -12.12
C ASN A 12 -22.96 50.16 -13.05
N LYS A 13 -22.19 49.20 -13.56
CA LYS A 13 -22.59 48.09 -14.45
C LYS A 13 -22.98 46.90 -13.60
N SER A 14 -24.06 46.23 -13.98
CA SER A 14 -24.47 44.98 -13.32
C SER A 14 -23.51 43.84 -13.67
N GLU A 15 -23.40 42.80 -12.83
CA GLU A 15 -22.50 41.64 -13.03
C GLU A 15 -22.74 40.90 -14.37
N ALA A 16 -23.92 41.10 -14.97
CA ALA A 16 -24.30 40.60 -16.29
C ALA A 16 -23.68 41.38 -17.47
N GLU A 17 -23.22 42.62 -17.26
CA GLU A 17 -22.72 43.54 -18.28
C GLU A 17 -21.18 43.61 -18.35
N LEU A 18 -20.50 42.85 -17.49
CA LEU A 18 -19.05 42.73 -17.48
C LEU A 18 -18.59 41.78 -18.60
N THR A 19 -17.62 42.24 -19.39
CA THR A 19 -16.90 41.38 -20.33
C THR A 19 -16.12 40.30 -19.57
N VAL A 20 -15.75 39.20 -20.25
CA VAL A 20 -15.02 38.07 -19.63
C VAL A 20 -13.72 38.53 -18.97
N GLU A 21 -12.99 39.45 -19.61
CA GLU A 21 -11.75 40.02 -19.06
C GLU A 21 -11.99 40.91 -17.83
N GLU A 22 -13.08 41.68 -17.80
CA GLU A 22 -13.45 42.50 -16.64
C GLU A 22 -13.87 41.61 -15.46
N LYS A 23 -14.60 40.51 -15.69
CA LYS A 23 -14.93 39.52 -14.65
C LYS A 23 -13.68 38.89 -14.05
N MET A 24 -12.75 38.46 -14.90
CA MET A 24 -11.46 37.90 -14.44
C MET A 24 -10.64 38.92 -13.66
N ARG A 25 -10.64 40.19 -14.08
CA ARG A 25 -9.93 41.27 -13.37
C ARG A 25 -10.56 41.55 -12.01
N VAL A 26 -11.88 41.60 -11.93
CA VAL A 26 -12.62 41.78 -10.66
C VAL A 26 -12.41 40.59 -9.74
N GLU A 27 -12.43 39.34 -10.23
CA GLU A 27 -12.11 38.14 -9.45
C GLU A 27 -10.67 38.16 -8.95
N HIS A 28 -9.70 38.54 -9.79
CA HIS A 28 -8.30 38.67 -9.44
C HIS A 28 -8.07 39.75 -8.37
N ILE A 29 -8.72 40.91 -8.50
CA ILE A 29 -8.67 41.99 -7.50
C ILE A 29 -9.33 41.55 -6.19
N LYS A 30 -10.50 40.88 -6.25
CA LYS A 30 -11.20 40.34 -5.08
C LYS A 30 -10.41 39.23 -4.39
N MET A 31 -9.65 38.43 -5.15
CA MET A 31 -8.69 37.47 -4.61
C MET A 31 -7.53 38.20 -3.92
N HIS A 32 -6.89 39.19 -4.55
CA HIS A 32 -5.83 39.98 -3.92
C HIS A 32 -6.29 40.77 -2.70
N GLU A 33 -7.51 41.32 -2.69
CA GLU A 33 -8.07 42.00 -1.52
C GLU A 33 -8.36 41.04 -0.36
N LYS A 34 -8.86 39.82 -0.65
CA LYS A 34 -8.95 38.75 0.37
C LYS A 34 -7.58 38.35 0.94
N HIS A 35 -6.49 38.56 0.18
CA HIS A 35 -5.13 38.19 0.60
C HIS A 35 -4.33 39.39 1.14
N ARG A 36 -4.89 40.62 1.10
CA ARG A 36 -4.19 41.84 1.53
C ARG A 36 -4.15 41.88 3.06
N GLY A 37 -2.97 41.58 3.61
CA GLY A 37 -2.75 41.42 5.06
C GLY A 37 -2.79 39.97 5.56
N HIS A 38 -3.13 39.01 4.69
CA HIS A 38 -3.14 37.57 4.97
C HIS A 38 -1.84 36.87 4.55
N GLU A 39 -0.95 37.54 3.80
CA GLU A 39 0.32 36.96 3.33
C GLU A 39 1.26 36.57 4.49
N SER A 40 1.31 37.34 5.58
CA SER A 40 2.11 36.98 6.77
C SER A 40 1.53 35.77 7.49
N MET A 41 0.19 35.69 7.62
CA MET A 41 -0.49 34.53 8.22
C MET A 41 -0.29 33.27 7.36
N HIS A 42 -0.42 33.37 6.04
CA HIS A 42 -0.15 32.25 5.14
C HIS A 42 1.32 31.82 5.17
N ALA A 43 2.26 32.76 5.27
CA ALA A 43 3.67 32.45 5.43
C ALA A 43 3.95 31.73 6.76
N GLU A 44 3.32 32.16 7.85
CA GLU A 44 3.41 31.51 9.16
C GLU A 44 2.81 30.08 9.14
N MET A 45 1.62 29.91 8.55
CA MET A 45 1.01 28.58 8.37
C MET A 45 1.88 27.65 7.53
N MET A 46 2.47 28.15 6.43
CA MET A 46 3.39 27.37 5.59
C MET A 46 4.66 26.97 6.35
N LEU A 47 5.22 27.88 7.14
CA LEU A 47 6.41 27.61 7.95
C LEU A 47 6.12 26.54 9.01
N ILE A 48 4.98 26.64 9.71
CA ILE A 48 4.51 25.61 10.65
C ILE A 48 4.36 24.27 9.95
N LEU A 49 3.74 24.25 8.76
CA LEU A 49 3.58 23.03 7.96
C LEU A 49 4.93 22.40 7.62
N PHE A 50 5.89 23.16 7.08
CA PHE A 50 7.20 22.63 6.71
C PHE A 50 8.00 22.12 7.91
N VAL A 51 8.01 22.87 9.02
CA VAL A 51 8.68 22.46 10.26
C VAL A 51 8.05 21.18 10.80
N THR A 52 6.71 21.12 10.85
CA THR A 52 5.99 19.94 11.35
C THR A 52 6.23 18.72 10.46
N LEU A 53 6.24 18.89 9.13
CA LEU A 53 6.56 17.82 8.19
C LEU A 53 8.00 17.31 8.39
N ALA A 54 8.98 18.21 8.54
CA ALA A 54 10.37 17.84 8.75
C ALA A 54 10.55 17.08 10.08
N VAL A 55 9.99 17.58 11.18
CA VAL A 55 10.04 16.92 12.49
C VAL A 55 9.34 15.56 12.43
N ALA A 56 8.15 15.49 11.84
CA ALA A 56 7.42 14.23 11.69
C ALA A 56 8.21 13.20 10.88
N GLN A 57 8.87 13.60 9.78
CA GLN A 57 9.72 12.70 9.00
C GLN A 57 10.89 12.14 9.83
N LEU A 58 11.58 12.98 10.62
CA LEU A 58 12.66 12.53 11.49
C LEU A 58 12.16 11.52 12.53
N VAL A 59 11.03 11.82 13.18
CA VAL A 59 10.40 10.93 14.18
C VAL A 59 10.02 9.60 13.55
N LEU A 60 9.39 9.59 12.37
CA LEU A 60 8.97 8.37 11.69
C LEU A 60 10.17 7.50 11.26
N VAL A 61 11.25 8.13 10.78
CA VAL A 61 12.47 7.41 10.40
C VAL A 61 13.13 6.78 11.63
N GLU A 62 13.26 7.52 12.73
CA GLU A 62 13.83 6.99 13.96
C GLU A 62 12.95 5.90 14.59
N TRP A 63 11.62 6.07 14.56
CA TRP A 63 10.70 5.04 15.03
C TRP A 63 10.79 3.76 14.20
N LYS A 64 10.85 3.87 12.87
CA LYS A 64 11.04 2.71 11.98
C LYS A 64 12.34 1.96 12.28
N LYS A 65 13.44 2.68 12.59
CA LYS A 65 14.74 2.08 12.95
C LYS A 65 14.71 1.38 14.31
N ARG A 66 14.16 2.02 15.34
CA ARG A 66 14.20 1.51 16.72
C ARG A 66 13.13 0.45 17.00
N HIS A 67 11.91 0.66 16.51
CA HIS A 67 10.76 -0.22 16.79
C HIS A 67 9.99 -0.57 15.51
N PHE A 68 10.63 -1.30 14.61
CA PHE A 68 10.06 -1.69 13.32
C PHE A 68 8.68 -2.37 13.43
N LYS A 69 8.50 -3.32 14.35
CA LYS A 69 7.21 -4.04 14.54
C LYS A 69 6.07 -3.10 14.90
N SER A 70 6.33 -2.17 15.83
CA SER A 70 5.33 -1.19 16.27
C SER A 70 5.00 -0.21 15.14
N TYR A 71 6.03 0.32 14.46
CA TYR A 71 5.85 1.17 13.29
C TYR A 71 5.00 0.50 12.20
N GLN A 72 5.29 -0.77 11.87
CA GLN A 72 4.56 -1.54 10.86
C GLN A 72 3.10 -1.74 11.26
N PHE A 73 2.83 -2.10 12.51
CA PHE A 73 1.46 -2.28 13.02
C PHE A 73 0.67 -0.98 13.01
N THR A 74 1.22 0.13 13.52
CA THR A 74 0.55 1.44 13.50
C THR A 74 0.31 1.93 12.08
N THR A 75 1.30 1.78 11.19
CA THR A 75 1.14 2.15 9.77
C THR A 75 0.02 1.34 9.10
N LEU A 76 -0.03 0.02 9.35
CA LEU A 76 -1.09 -0.84 8.83
C LEU A 76 -2.47 -0.41 9.35
N LEU A 77 -2.58 -0.08 10.64
CA LEU A 77 -3.83 0.41 11.23
C LEU A 77 -4.26 1.73 10.59
N GLY A 78 -3.33 2.67 10.40
CA GLY A 78 -3.59 3.93 9.71
C GLY A 78 -4.06 3.72 8.28
N MET A 79 -3.39 2.83 7.53
CA MET A 79 -3.80 2.46 6.17
C MET A 79 -5.18 1.80 6.11
N TRP A 80 -5.60 1.09 7.16
CA TRP A 80 -6.92 0.48 7.23
C TRP A 80 -8.00 1.53 7.55
N ILE A 81 -7.81 2.31 8.62
CA ILE A 81 -8.83 3.20 9.18
C ILE A 81 -9.01 4.49 8.36
N ILE A 82 -7.92 5.15 7.97
CA ILE A 82 -7.98 6.50 7.39
C ILE A 82 -8.74 6.53 6.06
N PRO A 83 -8.42 5.68 5.05
CA PRO A 83 -9.14 5.68 3.78
C PRO A 83 -10.61 5.29 3.95
N PHE A 84 -10.90 4.37 4.87
CA PHE A 84 -12.27 3.97 5.19
C PHE A 84 -13.07 5.12 5.82
N GLY A 85 -12.50 5.82 6.81
CA GLY A 85 -13.15 6.95 7.47
C GLY A 85 -13.43 8.11 6.50
N ILE A 86 -12.46 8.45 5.64
CA ILE A 86 -12.64 9.47 4.59
C ILE A 86 -13.74 9.04 3.61
N SER A 87 -13.73 7.77 3.20
CA SER A 87 -14.72 7.25 2.25
C SER A 87 -16.14 7.22 2.82
N LEU A 88 -16.30 6.96 4.11
CA LEU A 88 -17.59 7.06 4.80
C LEU A 88 -18.08 8.51 4.84
N LYS A 89 -17.21 9.46 5.19
CA LYS A 89 -17.54 10.89 5.23
C LYS A 89 -17.99 11.42 3.87
N ASN A 90 -17.35 10.96 2.79
CA ASN A 90 -17.63 11.39 1.41
C ASN A 90 -18.67 10.53 0.67
N TYR A 91 -19.32 9.56 1.35
CA TYR A 91 -20.30 8.64 0.76
C TYR A 91 -19.80 7.85 -0.46
N TRP A 92 -18.51 7.47 -0.47
CA TRP A 92 -17.91 6.68 -1.55
C TRP A 92 -18.24 5.19 -1.41
N LEU A 93 -19.52 4.85 -1.64
CA LEU A 93 -20.08 3.51 -1.40
C LEU A 93 -19.34 2.39 -2.14
N ARG A 94 -18.85 2.65 -3.35
CA ARG A 94 -18.11 1.65 -4.16
C ARG A 94 -16.84 1.19 -3.45
N PHE A 95 -16.07 2.14 -2.91
CA PHE A 95 -14.86 1.82 -2.16
C PHE A 95 -15.20 1.13 -0.84
N VAL A 96 -16.18 1.66 -0.10
CA VAL A 96 -16.63 1.09 1.18
C VAL A 96 -17.03 -0.37 1.04
N PHE A 97 -17.83 -0.71 0.01
CA PHE A 97 -18.26 -2.08 -0.25
C PHE A 97 -17.07 -3.00 -0.56
N LEU A 98 -16.20 -2.62 -1.51
CA LEU A 98 -15.03 -3.42 -1.88
C LEU A 98 -14.06 -3.61 -0.71
N TRP A 99 -13.83 -2.53 0.04
CA TRP A 99 -12.98 -2.52 1.21
C TRP A 99 -13.53 -3.46 2.29
N LEU A 100 -14.84 -3.44 2.57
CA LEU A 100 -15.47 -4.33 3.55
C LEU A 100 -15.36 -5.80 3.12
N LEU A 101 -15.62 -6.08 1.84
CA LEU A 101 -15.53 -7.42 1.29
C LEU A 101 -14.11 -7.99 1.44
N ILE A 102 -13.10 -7.26 0.96
CA ILE A 102 -11.69 -7.69 1.02
C ILE A 102 -11.22 -7.78 2.48
N SER A 103 -11.61 -6.84 3.32
CA SER A 103 -11.26 -6.82 4.75
C SER A 103 -11.85 -8.00 5.50
N CYS A 104 -13.12 -8.34 5.24
CA CYS A 104 -13.80 -9.48 5.86
C CYS A 104 -13.12 -10.80 5.47
N ILE A 105 -12.88 -11.02 4.17
CA ILE A 105 -12.22 -12.25 3.71
C ILE A 105 -10.79 -12.33 4.26
N THR A 106 -10.05 -11.21 4.25
CA THR A 106 -8.69 -11.16 4.79
C THR A 106 -8.68 -11.45 6.30
N CYS A 107 -9.64 -10.91 7.06
CA CYS A 107 -9.80 -11.20 8.49
C CYS A 107 -10.02 -12.70 8.74
N LEU A 108 -10.87 -13.36 7.94
CA LEU A 108 -11.09 -14.81 8.05
C LEU A 108 -9.82 -15.62 7.75
N VAL A 109 -9.02 -15.18 6.77
CA VAL A 109 -7.74 -15.82 6.43
C VAL A 109 -6.70 -15.60 7.53
N VAL A 110 -6.61 -14.39 8.07
CA VAL A 110 -5.74 -14.06 9.21
C VAL A 110 -6.10 -14.90 10.42
N ARG A 111 -7.39 -15.00 10.76
CA ARG A 111 -7.86 -15.81 11.89
C ARG A 111 -7.40 -17.26 11.78
N LYS A 112 -7.54 -17.87 10.59
CA LYS A 112 -7.05 -19.23 10.34
C LYS A 112 -5.52 -19.34 10.46
N ALA A 113 -4.78 -18.32 10.08
CA ALA A 113 -3.32 -18.30 10.19
C ALA A 113 -2.81 -18.17 11.64
N THR A 114 -3.62 -17.56 12.52
CA THR A 114 -3.32 -17.37 13.95
C THR A 114 -3.94 -18.44 14.87
N GLU A 115 -4.79 -19.33 14.34
CA GLU A 115 -5.41 -20.42 15.11
C GLU A 115 -4.35 -21.44 15.58
N GLU A 116 -4.35 -21.78 16.87
CA GLU A 116 -3.52 -22.82 17.44
C GLU A 116 -4.36 -24.07 17.77
N PRO A 117 -4.02 -25.28 17.25
CA PRO A 117 -2.95 -25.58 16.31
C PRO A 117 -3.30 -25.27 14.85
N VAL A 118 -2.32 -24.75 14.10
CA VAL A 118 -2.47 -24.47 12.66
C VAL A 118 -2.69 -25.78 11.89
N LYS A 119 -3.81 -25.89 11.17
CA LYS A 119 -4.11 -27.02 10.29
C LYS A 119 -3.15 -27.03 9.09
N GLY A 120 -2.73 -28.21 8.63
CA GLY A 120 -1.79 -28.34 7.50
C GLY A 120 -2.26 -27.67 6.18
N THR A 121 -3.57 -27.58 5.95
CA THR A 121 -4.12 -26.92 4.76
C THR A 121 -4.10 -25.38 4.84
N THR A 122 -3.92 -24.79 6.03
CA THR A 122 -4.00 -23.34 6.25
C THR A 122 -2.95 -22.54 5.46
N PRO A 123 -1.64 -22.88 5.46
CA PRO A 123 -0.63 -22.12 4.71
C PRO A 123 -0.95 -22.03 3.22
N ARG A 124 -1.53 -23.09 2.65
CA ARG A 124 -1.94 -23.09 1.25
C ARG A 124 -3.07 -22.11 0.98
N LEU A 125 -4.08 -22.07 1.86
CA LEU A 125 -5.19 -21.12 1.77
C LEU A 125 -4.68 -19.67 1.87
N VAL A 126 -3.83 -19.40 2.86
CA VAL A 126 -3.22 -18.09 3.09
C VAL A 126 -2.44 -17.62 1.86
N TYR A 127 -1.53 -18.45 1.35
CA TYR A 127 -0.75 -18.09 0.16
C TYR A 127 -1.62 -17.91 -1.08
N LYS A 128 -2.67 -18.73 -1.25
CA LYS A 128 -3.60 -18.61 -2.39
C LYS A 128 -4.36 -17.29 -2.37
N TRP A 129 -4.87 -16.88 -1.20
CA TRP A 129 -5.57 -15.61 -1.02
C TRP A 129 -4.67 -14.41 -1.32
N PHE A 130 -3.50 -14.34 -0.69
CA PHE A 130 -2.59 -13.21 -0.89
C PHE A 130 -1.96 -13.19 -2.28
N TYR A 131 -1.75 -14.35 -2.91
CA TYR A 131 -1.34 -14.42 -4.31
C TYR A 131 -2.44 -13.93 -5.27
N PHE A 132 -3.72 -14.21 -4.96
CA PHE A 132 -4.84 -13.67 -5.71
C PHE A 132 -4.89 -12.14 -5.60
N ILE A 133 -4.82 -11.59 -4.38
CA ILE A 133 -4.75 -10.13 -4.15
C ILE A 133 -3.57 -9.51 -4.89
N TYR A 134 -2.38 -10.14 -4.83
CA TYR A 134 -1.20 -9.68 -5.57
C TYR A 134 -1.45 -9.62 -7.08
N LYS A 135 -1.97 -10.69 -7.69
CA LYS A 135 -2.25 -10.71 -9.15
C LYS A 135 -3.29 -9.68 -9.56
N LEU A 136 -4.37 -9.54 -8.79
CA LEU A 136 -5.42 -8.57 -9.05
C LEU A 136 -4.87 -7.13 -8.94
N SER A 137 -4.13 -6.85 -7.87
CA SER A 137 -3.49 -5.55 -7.64
C SER A 137 -2.51 -5.20 -8.75
N TYR A 138 -1.70 -6.17 -9.18
CA TYR A 138 -0.74 -6.01 -10.26
C TYR A 138 -1.44 -5.74 -11.61
N ALA A 139 -2.50 -6.49 -11.93
CA ALA A 139 -3.28 -6.28 -13.15
C ALA A 139 -3.96 -4.90 -13.17
N LEU A 140 -4.60 -4.49 -12.07
CA LEU A 140 -5.22 -3.17 -11.95
C LEU A 140 -4.18 -2.05 -12.04
N GLY A 141 -3.02 -2.22 -11.40
CA GLY A 141 -1.93 -1.25 -11.45
C GLY A 141 -1.37 -1.06 -12.85
N ILE A 142 -1.13 -2.15 -13.60
CA ILE A 142 -0.70 -2.08 -15.00
C ILE A 142 -1.78 -1.46 -15.87
N ALA A 143 -3.04 -1.89 -15.73
CA ALA A 143 -4.14 -1.34 -16.52
C ALA A 143 -4.28 0.18 -16.31
N GLY A 144 -4.26 0.64 -15.06
CA GLY A 144 -4.32 2.06 -14.73
C GLY A 144 -3.10 2.85 -15.23
N TYR A 145 -1.89 2.28 -15.14
CA TYR A 145 -0.68 2.89 -15.69
C TYR A 145 -0.76 3.05 -17.20
N VAL A 146 -1.14 1.99 -17.92
CA VAL A 146 -1.29 2.02 -19.38
C VAL A 146 -2.36 3.03 -19.80
N MET A 147 -3.52 3.05 -19.12
CA MET A 147 -4.56 4.04 -19.40
C MET A 147 -4.08 5.49 -19.20
N THR A 148 -3.34 5.73 -18.12
CA THR A 148 -2.75 7.05 -17.84
C THR A 148 -1.77 7.45 -18.93
N LEU A 149 -0.87 6.55 -19.35
CA LEU A 149 0.07 6.79 -20.44
C LEU A 149 -0.64 7.06 -21.78
N LEU A 150 -1.64 6.26 -22.14
CA LEU A 150 -2.41 6.46 -23.37
C LEU A 150 -3.10 7.83 -23.39
N THR A 151 -3.55 8.31 -22.24
CA THR A 151 -4.12 9.66 -22.09
C THR A 151 -3.06 10.74 -22.31
N PHE A 152 -1.85 10.59 -21.75
CA PHE A 152 -0.74 11.52 -21.99
C PHE A 152 -0.29 11.58 -23.45
N PHE A 153 -0.33 10.45 -24.17
CA PHE A 153 -0.04 10.40 -25.60
C PHE A 153 -1.20 10.88 -26.49
N GLY A 154 -2.33 11.30 -25.91
CA GLY A 154 -3.48 11.82 -26.65
C GLY A 154 -4.30 10.75 -27.38
N VAL A 155 -4.09 9.46 -27.09
CA VAL A 155 -4.82 8.35 -27.73
C VAL A 155 -6.32 8.43 -27.40
N ASN A 156 -6.68 8.98 -26.25
CA ASN A 156 -8.08 9.24 -25.88
C ASN A 156 -8.81 10.16 -26.88
N LEU A 157 -8.08 11.06 -27.57
CA LEU A 157 -8.64 11.97 -28.57
C LEU A 157 -9.02 11.22 -29.86
N VAL A 158 -8.34 10.11 -30.17
CA VAL A 158 -8.67 9.24 -31.31
C VAL A 158 -10.06 8.61 -31.13
N PHE A 159 -10.47 8.39 -29.89
CA PHE A 159 -11.78 7.84 -29.53
C PHE A 159 -12.83 8.91 -29.20
N ASP A 160 -12.52 10.20 -29.45
CA ASP A 160 -13.38 11.35 -29.12
C ASP A 160 -13.80 11.40 -27.63
N VAL A 161 -12.93 10.93 -26.73
CA VAL A 161 -13.16 10.96 -25.29
C VAL A 161 -12.31 12.05 -24.64
N LYS A 162 -12.94 12.86 -23.80
CA LYS A 162 -12.26 13.92 -23.04
C LYS A 162 -11.16 13.33 -22.14
N PRO A 163 -9.95 13.93 -22.11
CA PRO A 163 -8.81 13.39 -21.35
C PRO A 163 -9.09 13.15 -19.85
N HIS A 164 -9.89 14.01 -19.22
CA HIS A 164 -10.20 13.89 -17.79
C HIS A 164 -10.86 12.55 -17.43
N ILE A 165 -11.73 12.01 -18.31
CA ILE A 165 -12.44 10.76 -18.04
C ILE A 165 -11.45 9.59 -17.94
N TRP A 166 -10.55 9.47 -18.93
CA TRP A 166 -9.56 8.39 -18.94
C TRP A 166 -8.55 8.55 -17.81
N MET A 167 -8.17 9.79 -17.50
CA MET A 167 -7.28 10.09 -16.37
C MET A 167 -7.91 9.66 -15.03
N ASP A 168 -9.18 10.00 -14.80
CA ASP A 168 -9.90 9.64 -13.58
C ASP A 168 -9.98 8.11 -13.41
N TRP A 169 -10.33 7.38 -14.48
CA TRP A 169 -10.34 5.92 -14.45
C TRP A 169 -8.94 5.32 -14.27
N GLY A 170 -7.92 5.89 -14.93
CA GLY A 170 -6.53 5.45 -14.82
C GLY A 170 -5.99 5.60 -13.39
N ILE A 171 -6.21 6.78 -12.80
CA ILE A 171 -5.82 7.08 -11.41
C ILE A 171 -6.61 6.20 -10.43
N LEU A 172 -7.91 5.98 -10.64
CA LEU A 172 -8.72 5.12 -9.78
C LEU A 172 -8.22 3.66 -9.79
N LEU A 173 -7.92 3.12 -10.97
CA LEU A 173 -7.36 1.77 -11.10
C LEU A 173 -5.98 1.65 -10.45
N LEU A 174 -5.13 2.67 -10.64
CA LEU A 174 -3.83 2.76 -9.97
C LEU A 174 -3.99 2.79 -8.46
N PHE A 175 -4.90 3.63 -7.94
CA PHE A 175 -5.16 3.73 -6.52
C PHE A 175 -5.62 2.39 -5.94
N TYR A 176 -6.61 1.71 -6.55
CA TYR A 176 -7.07 0.41 -6.07
C TYR A 176 -5.97 -0.66 -6.13
N GLY A 177 -5.22 -0.72 -7.24
CA GLY A 177 -4.14 -1.67 -7.40
C GLY A 177 -3.03 -1.47 -6.36
N LEU A 178 -2.57 -0.23 -6.18
CA LEU A 178 -1.51 0.08 -5.22
C LEU A 178 -1.97 -0.07 -3.77
N TYR A 179 -3.17 0.43 -3.43
CA TYR A 179 -3.72 0.41 -2.08
C TYR A 179 -3.92 -1.03 -1.58
N PHE A 180 -4.72 -1.83 -2.29
CA PHE A 180 -4.96 -3.23 -1.89
C PHE A 180 -3.71 -4.09 -2.03
N GLY A 181 -2.80 -3.73 -2.95
CA GLY A 181 -1.50 -4.39 -3.10
C GLY A 181 -0.59 -4.22 -1.87
N VAL A 182 -0.45 -2.98 -1.36
CA VAL A 182 0.31 -2.71 -0.13
C VAL A 182 -0.36 -3.37 1.06
N LEU A 183 -1.66 -3.19 1.21
CA LEU A 183 -2.43 -3.75 2.33
C LEU A 183 -2.30 -5.28 2.39
N GLY A 184 -2.53 -5.95 1.26
CA GLY A 184 -2.42 -7.40 1.15
C GLY A 184 -1.01 -7.90 1.43
N ARG A 185 0.03 -7.19 0.97
CA ARG A 185 1.43 -7.54 1.22
C ARG A 185 1.80 -7.44 2.70
N ASP A 186 1.37 -6.39 3.39
CA ASP A 186 1.72 -6.20 4.80
C ASP A 186 1.01 -7.22 5.71
N VAL A 187 -0.27 -7.53 5.44
CA VAL A 187 -0.97 -8.60 6.16
C VAL A 187 -0.40 -9.98 5.84
N ALA A 188 -0.01 -10.23 4.59
CA ALA A 188 0.62 -11.49 4.19
C ALA A 188 1.90 -11.77 4.99
N GLU A 189 2.71 -10.74 5.24
CA GLU A 189 3.93 -10.83 6.05
C GLU A 189 3.61 -11.18 7.50
N ILE A 190 2.60 -10.54 8.11
CA ILE A 190 2.14 -10.84 9.47
C ILE A 190 1.61 -12.29 9.57
N CYS A 191 0.79 -12.72 8.60
CA CYS A 191 0.31 -14.10 8.55
C CYS A 191 1.46 -15.11 8.41
N ALA A 192 2.44 -14.82 7.56
CA ALA A 192 3.59 -15.68 7.38
C ALA A 192 4.46 -15.76 8.64
N ASP A 193 4.61 -14.66 9.39
CA ASP A 193 5.29 -14.64 10.69
C ASP A 193 4.56 -15.46 11.74
N SER A 194 3.23 -15.33 11.83
CA SER A 194 2.42 -16.15 12.73
C SER A 194 2.62 -17.63 12.40
N MET A 195 2.39 -18.04 11.14
CA MET A 195 2.58 -19.43 10.73
C MET A 195 4.01 -19.92 10.97
N ALA A 196 5.03 -19.10 10.70
CA ALA A 196 6.43 -19.43 10.94
C ALA A 196 6.74 -19.71 12.41
N SER A 197 6.11 -18.97 13.34
CA SER A 197 6.29 -19.21 14.78
C SER A 197 5.70 -20.55 15.25
N HIS A 198 4.62 -21.03 14.60
CA HIS A 198 3.97 -22.30 14.97
C HIS A 198 4.65 -23.55 14.40
N ILE A 199 5.54 -23.40 13.41
CA ILE A 199 6.23 -24.53 12.74
C ILE A 199 7.16 -25.27 13.72
N GLY A 200 7.85 -24.58 14.63
CA GLY A 200 8.49 -25.18 15.82
C GLY A 200 9.60 -26.23 15.62
N TYR A 201 10.00 -26.56 14.38
CA TYR A 201 10.98 -27.62 14.10
C TYR A 201 12.44 -27.27 14.44
N TYR A 202 12.75 -26.01 14.80
CA TYR A 202 14.11 -25.56 15.08
C TYR A 202 14.20 -24.84 16.42
N ALA A 203 15.03 -25.37 17.32
CA ALA A 203 15.45 -24.73 18.57
C ALA A 203 16.99 -24.61 18.57
N PRO A 204 17.58 -23.40 18.45
CA PRO A 204 19.02 -23.25 18.56
C PRO A 204 19.44 -23.55 20.02
N GLY A 205 20.09 -24.69 20.23
CA GLY A 205 20.65 -25.09 21.54
C GLY A 205 19.71 -25.87 22.48
N GLY A 206 18.58 -26.38 21.99
CA GLY A 206 17.64 -27.21 22.77
C GLY A 206 17.07 -28.38 21.99
N MET A 207 16.30 -29.26 22.65
CA MET A 207 15.57 -30.33 21.95
C MET A 207 14.45 -29.71 21.09
N PRO A 208 14.34 -30.09 19.80
CA PRO A 208 13.24 -29.63 18.95
C PRO A 208 11.91 -30.11 19.54
N THR A 209 10.92 -29.22 19.65
CA THR A 209 9.58 -29.54 20.17
C THR A 209 8.76 -30.42 19.23
N ARG A 210 9.19 -30.55 17.96
CA ARG A 210 8.57 -31.40 16.95
C ARG A 210 9.62 -32.08 16.06
N THR A 211 9.46 -33.37 15.83
CA THR A 211 10.20 -34.13 14.82
C THR A 211 9.37 -34.20 13.54
N LEU A 212 9.96 -33.87 12.40
CA LEU A 212 9.27 -33.96 11.11
C LEU A 212 9.24 -35.43 10.64
N GLU A 213 8.06 -35.95 10.32
CA GLU A 213 7.94 -37.28 9.69
C GLU A 213 8.60 -37.28 8.31
N PRO A 214 9.27 -38.39 7.92
CA PRO A 214 9.81 -38.53 6.59
C PRO A 214 8.70 -38.41 5.54
N ASN A 215 9.01 -37.75 4.42
CA ASN A 215 8.09 -37.44 3.32
C ASN A 215 6.94 -36.47 3.64
N VAL A 216 7.06 -35.62 4.67
CA VAL A 216 6.08 -34.56 4.97
C VAL A 216 6.68 -33.18 4.72
N CYS A 217 5.91 -32.29 4.09
CA CYS A 217 6.31 -30.90 3.90
C CYS A 217 6.21 -30.12 5.22
N ALA A 218 7.33 -29.56 5.71
CA ALA A 218 7.35 -28.83 6.99
C ALA A 218 6.53 -27.53 7.00
N VAL A 219 6.12 -27.02 5.83
CA VAL A 219 5.27 -25.82 5.74
C VAL A 219 3.79 -26.17 5.88
N CYS A 220 3.29 -27.12 5.08
CA CYS A 220 1.86 -27.46 5.06
C CYS A 220 1.50 -28.77 5.77
N GLY A 221 2.45 -29.50 6.34
CA GLY A 221 2.19 -30.76 7.05
C GLY A 221 1.58 -31.89 6.20
N ASN A 222 1.52 -31.75 4.87
CA ASN A 222 0.99 -32.78 3.97
C ASN A 222 2.14 -33.65 3.43
N LYS A 223 1.84 -34.93 3.16
CA LYS A 223 2.79 -35.88 2.55
C LYS A 223 3.09 -35.52 1.10
N PHE A 224 4.30 -35.80 0.65
CA PHE A 224 4.66 -35.75 -0.77
C PHE A 224 4.01 -36.93 -1.50
N LEU A 225 3.31 -36.65 -2.59
CA LEU A 225 2.65 -37.68 -3.41
C LEU A 225 3.53 -38.16 -4.57
N ILE A 226 4.63 -37.47 -4.87
CA ILE A 226 5.54 -37.73 -6.00
C ILE A 226 7.01 -37.61 -5.52
N SER A 227 7.91 -38.34 -6.17
CA SER A 227 9.36 -38.31 -5.93
C SER A 227 10.07 -37.11 -6.61
N GLU A 228 11.32 -36.82 -6.23
CA GLU A 228 12.11 -35.65 -6.71
C GLU A 228 12.28 -35.56 -8.24
N TYR A 229 12.09 -36.68 -8.96
CA TYR A 229 12.44 -36.84 -10.38
C TYR A 229 11.24 -36.97 -11.32
N GLU A 230 10.02 -36.92 -10.81
CA GLU A 230 8.79 -37.04 -11.59
C GLU A 230 8.02 -35.72 -11.57
N GLU A 231 7.58 -35.25 -12.74
CA GLU A 231 6.63 -34.14 -12.79
C GLU A 231 5.34 -34.56 -12.10
N GLY A 232 4.98 -33.82 -11.06
CA GLY A 232 3.81 -34.15 -10.27
C GLY A 232 2.53 -33.92 -11.05
N VAL A 233 1.67 -34.93 -11.12
CA VAL A 233 0.32 -34.79 -11.72
C VAL A 233 -0.50 -33.70 -11.00
N ILE A 234 -0.25 -33.50 -9.70
CA ILE A 234 -0.94 -32.51 -8.85
C ILE A 234 -0.03 -31.35 -8.46
N GLU A 235 1.20 -31.63 -8.01
CA GLU A 235 2.16 -30.59 -7.62
C GLU A 235 3.61 -31.11 -7.61
N ASN A 236 4.54 -30.24 -7.98
CA ASN A 236 5.97 -30.54 -7.94
C ASN A 236 6.56 -30.36 -6.54
N VAL A 237 7.64 -31.09 -6.26
CA VAL A 237 8.49 -30.90 -5.09
C VAL A 237 9.75 -30.14 -5.48
N TYR A 238 10.30 -29.37 -4.54
CA TYR A 238 11.54 -28.62 -4.72
C TYR A 238 12.48 -28.88 -3.56
N LYS A 239 13.72 -29.24 -3.88
CA LYS A 239 14.80 -29.46 -2.92
C LYS A 239 15.68 -28.23 -2.82
N LEU A 240 15.86 -27.75 -1.60
CA LEU A 240 16.77 -26.65 -1.31
C LEU A 240 18.23 -27.12 -1.26
N ASN A 241 19.19 -26.19 -1.34
CA ASN A 241 20.62 -26.50 -1.20
C ASN A 241 20.95 -27.18 0.15
N CYS A 242 20.21 -26.84 1.21
CA CYS A 242 20.31 -27.45 2.53
C CYS A 242 19.79 -28.91 2.60
N GLY A 243 19.34 -29.48 1.48
CA GLY A 243 18.83 -30.84 1.38
C GLY A 243 17.35 -31.02 1.73
N HIS A 244 16.70 -30.03 2.35
CA HIS A 244 15.28 -30.10 2.72
C HIS A 244 14.36 -29.97 1.49
N VAL A 245 13.34 -30.83 1.44
CA VAL A 245 12.36 -30.92 0.35
C VAL A 245 11.03 -30.29 0.78
N PHE A 246 10.40 -29.54 -0.11
CA PHE A 246 9.10 -28.88 0.11
C PHE A 246 8.22 -28.97 -1.15
N HIS A 247 6.91 -28.79 -0.99
CA HIS A 247 6.06 -28.51 -2.15
C HIS A 247 6.48 -27.18 -2.79
N GLU A 248 6.59 -27.16 -4.12
CA GLU A 248 7.00 -25.98 -4.88
C GLU A 248 6.11 -24.76 -4.54
N PHE A 249 4.79 -24.97 -4.44
CA PHE A 249 3.85 -23.93 -4.04
C PHE A 249 4.11 -23.40 -2.61
N CYS A 250 4.43 -24.27 -1.66
CA CYS A 250 4.64 -23.89 -0.27
C CYS A 250 5.93 -23.10 -0.09
N ILE A 251 7.02 -23.53 -0.72
CA ILE A 251 8.30 -22.82 -0.63
C ILE A 251 8.26 -21.50 -1.41
N ARG A 252 7.56 -21.44 -2.55
CA ARG A 252 7.32 -20.17 -3.26
C ARG A 252 6.47 -19.22 -2.43
N GLY A 253 5.39 -19.69 -1.79
CA GLY A 253 4.58 -18.89 -0.88
C GLY A 253 5.40 -18.34 0.29
N TRP A 254 6.22 -19.18 0.91
CA TRP A 254 7.14 -18.78 1.98
C TRP A 254 8.10 -17.65 1.56
N CYS A 255 8.78 -17.83 0.42
CA CYS A 255 9.78 -16.87 -0.07
C CYS A 255 9.17 -15.59 -0.66
N ILE A 256 8.08 -15.68 -1.42
CA ILE A 256 7.49 -14.54 -2.14
C ILE A 256 6.48 -13.81 -1.26
N VAL A 257 5.47 -14.54 -0.76
CA VAL A 257 4.34 -13.96 -0.03
C VAL A 257 4.77 -13.60 1.40
N GLY A 258 5.50 -14.50 2.07
CA GLY A 258 6.01 -14.26 3.43
C GLY A 258 7.32 -13.48 3.50
N LYS A 259 7.96 -13.20 2.35
CA LYS A 259 9.31 -12.60 2.25
C LYS A 259 10.38 -13.30 3.10
N LYS A 260 10.21 -14.58 3.41
CA LYS A 260 11.16 -15.33 4.22
C LYS A 260 12.21 -15.97 3.30
N GLN A 261 13.43 -15.44 3.34
CA GLN A 261 14.55 -15.92 2.50
C GLN A 261 15.37 -17.03 3.18
N THR A 262 14.79 -17.72 4.17
CA THR A 262 15.46 -18.77 4.94
C THR A 262 14.65 -20.06 4.89
N CYS A 263 15.31 -21.20 4.99
CA CYS A 263 14.67 -22.51 5.04
C CYS A 263 13.69 -22.55 6.24
N PRO A 264 12.43 -22.96 6.05
CA PRO A 264 11.47 -23.10 7.15
C PRO A 264 11.98 -24.01 8.29
N TYR A 265 12.80 -25.00 7.93
CA TYR A 265 13.36 -25.99 8.85
C TYR A 265 14.70 -25.55 9.45
N CYS A 266 15.80 -25.54 8.69
CA CYS A 266 17.15 -25.29 9.25
C CYS A 266 17.56 -23.80 9.32
N LYS A 267 16.70 -22.87 8.87
CA LYS A 267 16.97 -21.43 8.78
C LYS A 267 18.16 -21.01 7.90
N GLU A 268 18.74 -21.94 7.14
CA GLU A 268 19.76 -21.63 6.14
C GLU A 268 19.20 -20.74 5.02
N LYS A 269 20.00 -19.82 4.49
CA LYS A 269 19.56 -18.89 3.43
C LYS A 269 19.27 -19.65 2.14
N VAL A 270 18.13 -19.34 1.52
CA VAL A 270 17.70 -19.95 0.25
C VAL A 270 18.29 -19.19 -0.92
N ASP A 271 18.81 -19.91 -1.92
CA ASP A 271 19.23 -19.32 -3.20
C ASP A 271 18.03 -19.06 -4.10
N LEU A 272 17.57 -17.81 -4.08
CA LEU A 272 16.43 -17.34 -4.87
C LEU A 272 16.72 -17.32 -6.38
N THR A 273 17.99 -17.31 -6.80
CA THR A 273 18.37 -17.24 -8.22
C THR A 273 18.01 -18.53 -8.96
N LYS A 274 18.20 -19.68 -8.32
CA LYS A 274 17.84 -20.99 -8.88
C LYS A 274 16.34 -21.28 -8.82
N MET A 275 15.64 -20.72 -7.84
CA MET A 275 14.17 -20.87 -7.72
C MET A 275 13.39 -20.03 -8.74
N PHE A 276 13.87 -18.82 -9.06
CA PHE A 276 13.17 -17.89 -9.94
C PHE A 276 13.87 -17.77 -11.29
N ARG A 277 13.40 -18.54 -12.28
CA ARG A 277 13.88 -18.45 -13.67
C ARG A 277 13.54 -17.11 -14.32
N ASN A 278 12.50 -16.41 -13.85
CA ASN A 278 12.07 -15.14 -14.42
C ASN A 278 12.61 -13.94 -13.60
N PRO A 279 13.48 -13.08 -14.17
CA PRO A 279 14.05 -11.91 -13.48
C PRO A 279 12.99 -10.95 -12.93
N TRP A 280 11.84 -10.85 -13.60
CA TRP A 280 10.71 -9.98 -13.22
C TRP A 280 9.97 -10.44 -11.96
N GLN A 281 10.23 -11.64 -11.44
CA GLN A 281 9.67 -12.14 -10.17
C GLN A 281 10.52 -11.75 -8.95
N ARG A 282 11.69 -11.12 -9.17
CA ARG A 282 12.54 -10.68 -8.07
C ARG A 282 11.92 -9.46 -7.39
N PRO A 283 11.92 -9.39 -6.05
CA PRO A 283 11.55 -8.16 -5.36
C PRO A 283 12.55 -7.05 -5.70
N HIS A 284 12.19 -6.20 -6.67
CA HIS A 284 13.00 -5.04 -7.05
C HIS A 284 12.97 -4.00 -5.94
N VAL A 285 14.14 -3.46 -5.59
CA VAL A 285 14.32 -2.45 -4.52
C VAL A 285 13.45 -1.20 -4.77
N LEU A 286 13.34 -0.77 -6.02
CA LEU A 286 12.47 0.35 -6.43
C LEU A 286 11.00 0.15 -6.05
N TYR A 287 10.49 -1.09 -6.18
CA TYR A 287 9.14 -1.41 -5.77
C TYR A 287 8.98 -1.28 -4.26
N GLY A 288 9.99 -1.67 -3.47
CA GLY A 288 10.00 -1.45 -2.02
C GLY A 288 9.86 0.03 -1.62
N HIS A 289 10.64 0.91 -2.25
CA HIS A 289 10.57 2.35 -2.01
C HIS A 289 9.22 2.97 -2.40
N LEU A 290 8.65 2.55 -3.53
CA LEU A 290 7.33 3.01 -3.96
C LEU A 290 6.25 2.66 -2.93
N LEU A 291 6.26 1.44 -2.39
CA LEU A 291 5.29 1.04 -1.37
C LEU A 291 5.49 1.83 -0.07
N ASP A 292 6.74 2.07 0.36
CA ASP A 292 7.04 2.91 1.53
C ASP A 292 6.50 4.33 1.37
N TRP A 293 6.64 4.92 0.17
CA TRP A 293 6.08 6.23 -0.16
C TRP A 293 4.54 6.22 -0.12
N LEU A 294 3.91 5.16 -0.64
CA LEU A 294 2.46 5.00 -0.60
C LEU A 294 1.93 4.94 0.84
N ARG A 295 2.63 4.23 1.75
CA ARG A 295 2.26 4.19 3.17
C ARG A 295 2.35 5.55 3.81
N TRP A 296 3.38 6.32 3.48
CA TRP A 296 3.52 7.69 3.96
C TRP A 296 2.38 8.58 3.46
N LEU A 297 2.06 8.52 2.16
CA LEU A 297 1.00 9.31 1.53
C LEU A 297 -0.39 8.98 2.12
N VAL A 298 -0.72 7.70 2.28
CA VAL A 298 -2.08 7.27 2.65
C VAL A 298 -2.30 7.30 4.17
N ALA A 299 -1.31 6.91 4.97
CA ALA A 299 -1.47 6.81 6.42
C ALA A 299 -0.93 8.03 7.17
N TRP A 300 0.29 8.49 6.84
CA TRP A 300 0.96 9.50 7.66
C TRP A 300 0.64 10.94 7.24
N GLN A 301 0.51 11.23 5.95
CA GLN A 301 0.20 12.57 5.48
C GLN A 301 -1.13 13.10 6.06
N PRO A 302 -2.26 12.36 6.06
CA PRO A 302 -3.50 12.86 6.65
C PRO A 302 -3.39 13.12 8.16
N LEU A 303 -2.63 12.29 8.89
CA LEU A 303 -2.38 12.50 10.32
C LEU A 303 -1.55 13.75 10.58
N ILE A 304 -0.51 13.99 9.77
CA ILE A 304 0.32 15.20 9.87
C ILE A 304 -0.51 16.44 9.53
N MET A 305 -1.34 16.38 8.48
CA MET A 305 -2.23 17.50 8.13
C MET A 305 -3.23 17.81 9.24
N PHE A 306 -3.80 16.78 9.88
CA PHE A 306 -4.68 16.96 11.03
C PHE A 306 -3.95 17.59 12.22
N LEU A 307 -2.72 17.15 12.49
CA LEU A 307 -1.86 17.75 13.53
C LEU A 307 -1.57 19.22 13.24
N VAL A 308 -1.20 19.55 11.99
CA VAL A 308 -0.92 20.93 11.57
C VAL A 308 -2.16 21.80 11.72
N GLN A 309 -3.34 21.33 11.31
CA GLN A 309 -4.59 22.05 11.53
C GLN A 309 -4.86 22.30 13.03
N GLY A 310 -4.60 21.30 13.87
CA GLY A 310 -4.71 21.45 15.33
C GLY A 310 -3.76 22.50 15.91
N ILE A 311 -2.52 22.57 15.39
CA ILE A 311 -1.53 23.59 15.79
C ILE A 311 -1.99 24.99 15.33
N ILE A 312 -2.44 25.12 14.09
CA ILE A 312 -2.94 26.40 13.53
C ILE A 312 -4.13 26.90 14.35
N TRP A 313 -5.09 26.03 14.63
CA TRP A 313 -6.25 26.36 15.46
C TRP A 313 -5.84 26.79 16.88
N ALA A 314 -4.91 26.07 17.51
CA ALA A 314 -4.42 26.39 18.85
C ALA A 314 -3.68 27.74 18.91
N LEU A 315 -3.03 28.13 17.82
CA LEU A 315 -2.35 29.43 17.69
C LEU A 315 -3.30 30.56 17.27
N GLY A 316 -4.58 30.26 16.96
CA GLY A 316 -5.56 31.25 16.51
C GLY A 316 -5.25 31.84 15.13
N LEU A 317 -4.53 31.10 14.29
CA LEU A 317 -4.09 31.51 12.95
C LEU A 317 -5.14 31.23 11.85
N GLU A 318 -6.42 31.11 12.21
CA GLU A 318 -7.53 30.81 11.29
C GLU A 318 -8.17 32.06 10.66
#